data_AF-A0AAX6IK28-F1
#
_entry.id   AF-A0AAX6IK28-F1
#
_cell.length_a   1.000
_cell.length_b   1.000
_cell.length_c   1.000
_cell.angle_alpha   90.00
_cell.angle_beta   90.00
_cell.angle_gamma   90.00
#
_symmetry.space_group_name_H-M   'P 1'
#
loop_
_entity.id
_entity.type
_entity.pdbx_description
1 polymer ?
#
loop_
_entity_poly.entity_id
_entity_poly.type
_entity_poly.pdbx_seq_one_letter_code
_entity_poly.pdbx_strand_id
1 'polypeptide(L)'
;MASAEKYLLPILSVSFLSLLLLLSALSGFTASSYLFLSRLPSPPSILRHGGAHPPSFAYFITGSRGDTPRILRLLLAIYHPRNRYLIHLSPDAPDSERSRLAASVEAAVPAARAFGNVDVVGRPDQVTAMGSSPLAATLHAAAVMMRIDGGWDWFVTLSAKDYPLVTQDDLIHVFSSVPRDLNFIDHTSDLGWKEGQRVQPVIVDAAIYLAKRSSYFQATQKRKTPEAFKFFTGILTSSLIYSC
;
A
#
# COMPACT_ATOMS: atom_id res chain seq x y z
N MET A 1 65.71 7.56 -11.68
CA MET A 1 64.25 7.28 -11.60
C MET A 1 63.83 7.09 -10.13
N ALA A 2 63.91 8.12 -9.28
CA ALA A 2 63.62 7.99 -7.84
C ALA A 2 62.84 9.18 -7.23
N SER A 3 62.33 10.10 -8.06
CA SER A 3 61.64 11.32 -7.58
C SER A 3 60.11 11.21 -7.66
N ALA A 4 59.57 10.40 -8.58
CA ALA A 4 58.12 10.31 -8.83
C ALA A 4 57.35 9.53 -7.74
N GLU A 5 57.97 8.56 -7.06
CA GLU A 5 57.28 7.75 -6.05
C GLU A 5 57.03 8.47 -4.73
N LYS A 6 57.80 9.51 -4.40
CA LYS A 6 57.66 10.25 -3.13
C LYS A 6 56.37 11.07 -3.04
N TYR A 7 55.80 11.44 -4.19
CA TYR A 7 54.60 12.27 -4.25
C TYR A 7 53.32 11.50 -4.60
N LEU A 8 53.43 10.21 -4.94
CA LEU A 8 52.28 9.40 -5.35
C LEU A 8 51.31 9.12 -4.20
N LEU A 9 51.85 8.73 -3.04
CA LEU A 9 51.11 8.47 -1.81
C LEU A 9 50.32 9.70 -1.29
N PRO A 10 50.93 10.89 -1.12
CA PRO A 10 50.17 12.06 -0.65
C PRO A 10 49.10 12.52 -1.64
N ILE A 11 49.33 12.40 -2.96
CA ILE A 11 48.32 12.75 -3.97
C ILE A 11 47.11 11.79 -3.90
N LEU A 12 47.37 10.49 -3.73
CA LEU A 12 46.30 9.49 -3.55
C LEU A 12 45.51 9.73 -2.27
N SER A 13 46.18 10.05 -1.16
CA SER A 13 45.51 10.35 0.11
C SER A 13 44.64 11.61 0.04
N VAL A 14 45.13 12.69 -0.57
CA VAL A 14 44.36 13.94 -0.74
C VAL A 14 43.16 13.72 -1.68
N SER A 15 43.36 12.97 -2.77
CA SER A 15 42.27 12.64 -3.70
C SER A 15 41.19 11.78 -3.04
N PHE A 16 41.59 10.82 -2.20
CA PHE A 16 40.67 9.98 -1.43
C PHE A 16 39.88 10.77 -0.39
N LEU A 17 40.52 11.68 0.36
CA LEU A 17 39.82 12.56 1.30
C LEU A 17 38.85 13.51 0.59
N SER A 18 39.25 14.07 -0.54
CA SER A 18 38.39 14.94 -1.37
C SER A 18 37.15 14.20 -1.87
N LEU A 19 37.31 12.95 -2.32
CA LEU A 19 36.20 12.10 -2.74
C LEU A 19 35.25 11.79 -1.57
N LEU A 20 35.79 11.50 -0.38
CA LEU A 20 34.98 11.25 0.82
C LEU A 20 34.16 12.49 1.24
N LEU A 21 34.76 13.67 1.17
CA LEU A 21 34.09 14.95 1.44
C LEU A 21 33.00 15.25 0.40
N LEU A 22 33.25 14.96 -0.88
CA LEU A 22 32.25 15.10 -1.93
C LEU A 22 31.04 14.17 -1.70
N LEU A 23 31.30 12.90 -1.39
CA LEU A 23 30.26 11.89 -1.12
C LEU A 23 29.43 12.21 0.14
N SER A 24 30.06 12.76 1.17
CA SER A 24 29.37 13.21 2.39
C SER A 24 28.54 14.48 2.15
N ALA A 25 29.00 15.42 1.32
CA ALA A 25 28.20 16.57 0.92
C ALA A 25 26.97 16.15 0.08
N LEU A 26 27.14 15.25 -0.89
CA LEU A 26 26.05 14.73 -1.72
C LEU A 26 24.98 13.99 -0.88
N SER A 27 25.41 13.21 0.12
CA SER A 27 24.49 12.51 1.03
C SER A 27 23.84 13.44 2.06
N GLY A 28 24.53 14.47 2.55
CA GLY A 28 23.98 15.48 3.46
C GLY A 28 22.95 16.43 2.82
N PHE A 29 23.07 16.69 1.51
CA PHE A 29 22.10 17.48 0.76
C PHE A 29 20.81 16.70 0.46
N THR A 30 20.93 15.41 0.10
CA THR A 30 19.77 14.51 -0.09
C THR A 30 19.07 14.26 1.24
N ALA A 31 19.80 13.75 2.24
CA ALA A 31 19.83 14.30 3.59
C ALA A 31 18.71 15.25 4.07
N SER A 32 19.08 16.52 3.99
CA SER A 32 18.31 17.64 4.50
C SER A 32 17.08 17.93 3.63
N SER A 33 17.13 17.67 2.32
CA SER A 33 15.99 17.92 1.44
C SER A 33 14.81 16.99 1.72
N TYR A 34 15.04 15.69 2.02
CA TYR A 34 13.93 14.80 2.42
C TYR A 34 13.36 15.15 3.81
N LEU A 35 14.20 15.56 4.77
CA LEU A 35 13.74 16.01 6.10
C LEU A 35 12.98 17.33 6.04
N PHE A 36 13.34 18.20 5.11
CA PHE A 36 12.68 19.49 4.93
C PHE A 36 11.33 19.35 4.21
N LEU A 37 11.26 18.52 3.16
CA LEU A 37 10.02 18.20 2.44
C LEU A 37 8.99 17.47 3.33
N SER A 38 9.43 16.61 4.23
CA SER A 38 8.53 15.90 5.17
C SER A 38 8.02 16.76 6.33
N ARG A 39 8.59 17.96 6.54
CA ARG A 39 8.17 18.92 7.58
C ARG A 39 7.32 20.09 7.05
N LEU A 40 7.19 20.23 5.74
CA LEU A 40 6.31 21.24 5.16
C LEU A 40 4.85 20.87 5.46
N PRO A 41 4.04 21.79 6.01
CA PRO A 41 2.59 21.61 6.05
C PRO A 41 2.11 21.30 4.64
N SER A 42 1.30 20.25 4.48
CA SER A 42 0.60 20.01 3.22
C SER A 42 -0.12 21.31 2.83
N PRO A 43 0.02 21.78 1.57
CA PRO A 43 -0.73 22.95 1.13
C PRO A 43 -2.21 22.72 1.44
N PRO A 44 -2.97 23.75 1.83
CA PRO A 44 -4.38 23.59 2.13
C PRO A 44 -5.03 22.88 0.94
N SER A 45 -5.60 21.71 1.21
CA SER A 45 -6.23 20.90 0.19
C SER A 45 -7.32 21.75 -0.45
N ILE A 46 -7.10 22.17 -1.71
CA ILE A 46 -8.12 22.87 -2.52
C ILE A 46 -9.41 22.03 -2.56
N LEU A 47 -9.27 20.71 -2.39
CA LEU A 47 -10.32 19.73 -2.37
C LEU A 47 -10.98 19.67 -0.99
N ARG A 48 -12.23 20.15 -0.94
CA ARG A 48 -13.09 20.03 0.24
C ARG A 48 -13.72 18.65 0.34
N HIS A 49 -13.78 18.11 1.55
CA HIS A 49 -14.39 16.83 1.90
C HIS A 49 -15.63 17.03 2.78
N GLY A 50 -16.46 16.00 2.93
CA GLY A 50 -17.69 16.04 3.73
C GLY A 50 -18.99 16.00 2.91
N GLY A 51 -20.13 15.90 3.60
CA GLY A 51 -21.44 15.55 3.04
C GLY A 51 -21.97 16.45 1.93
N ALA A 52 -21.52 17.72 1.87
CA ALA A 52 -21.92 18.68 0.85
C ALA A 52 -21.07 18.61 -0.44
N HIS A 53 -20.05 17.75 -0.48
CA HIS A 53 -19.11 17.61 -1.59
C HIS A 53 -19.16 16.20 -2.18
N PRO A 54 -18.77 15.98 -3.45
CA PRO A 54 -18.70 14.64 -4.02
C PRO A 54 -17.82 13.71 -3.17
N PRO A 55 -18.14 12.42 -3.09
CA PRO A 55 -17.39 11.53 -2.23
C PRO A 55 -15.94 11.34 -2.66
N SER A 56 -15.13 10.86 -1.72
CA SER A 56 -13.73 10.47 -1.93
C SER A 56 -13.51 9.01 -1.54
N PHE A 57 -12.65 8.33 -2.29
CA PHE A 57 -12.30 6.94 -2.08
C PHE A 57 -10.83 6.80 -1.72
N ALA A 58 -10.52 5.85 -0.85
CA ALA A 58 -9.17 5.43 -0.51
C ALA A 58 -8.92 4.02 -1.07
N TYR A 59 -8.12 3.93 -2.13
CA TYR A 59 -7.83 2.68 -2.83
C TYR A 59 -6.55 2.04 -2.31
N PHE A 60 -6.66 0.84 -1.77
CA PHE A 60 -5.51 0.00 -1.43
C PHE A 60 -5.26 -0.99 -2.57
N ILE A 61 -4.25 -0.72 -3.40
CA ILE A 61 -3.92 -1.52 -4.58
C ILE A 61 -2.77 -2.45 -4.25
N THR A 62 -3.02 -3.75 -4.32
CA THR A 62 -2.03 -4.79 -4.07
C THR A 62 -1.54 -5.42 -5.37
N GLY A 63 -0.26 -5.79 -5.43
CA GLY A 63 0.28 -6.58 -6.53
C GLY A 63 1.52 -7.36 -6.11
N SER A 64 2.07 -8.10 -7.05
CA SER A 64 3.25 -8.93 -6.85
C SER A 64 4.41 -8.57 -7.77
N ARG A 65 5.53 -9.29 -7.67
CA ARG A 65 6.65 -9.10 -8.58
C ARG A 65 6.19 -9.13 -10.04
N GLY A 66 6.54 -8.10 -10.79
CA GLY A 66 6.20 -7.96 -12.20
C GLY A 66 4.83 -7.35 -12.48
N ASP A 67 4.03 -7.03 -11.46
CA ASP A 67 2.70 -6.43 -11.66
C ASP A 67 2.73 -4.91 -11.88
N THR A 68 3.91 -4.28 -11.86
CA THR A 68 4.07 -2.83 -12.10
C THR A 68 3.26 -2.31 -13.30
N PRO A 69 3.31 -2.92 -14.51
CA PRO A 69 2.51 -2.44 -15.64
C PRO A 69 1.00 -2.56 -15.44
N ARG A 70 0.54 -3.61 -14.75
CA ARG A 70 -0.88 -3.84 -14.48
C ARG A 70 -1.41 -2.85 -13.45
N ILE A 71 -0.63 -2.57 -12.41
CA ILE A 71 -0.94 -1.55 -11.41
C ILE A 71 -1.02 -0.17 -12.06
N LEU A 72 -0.06 0.18 -12.92
CA LEU A 72 -0.11 1.47 -13.63
C LEU A 72 -1.34 1.58 -14.51
N ARG A 73 -1.67 0.52 -15.26
CA ARG A 73 -2.89 0.46 -16.07
C ARG A 73 -4.15 0.65 -15.22
N LEU A 74 -4.23 -0.03 -14.07
CA LEU A 74 -5.35 0.10 -13.14
C LEU A 74 -5.43 1.51 -12.57
N LEU A 75 -4.33 2.04 -12.04
CA LEU A 75 -4.25 3.38 -11.46
C LEU A 75 -4.71 4.43 -12.46
N LEU A 76 -4.25 4.38 -13.70
CA LEU A 76 -4.68 5.30 -14.76
C LEU A 76 -6.18 5.25 -15.02
N ALA A 77 -6.81 4.07 -14.89
CA ALA A 77 -8.25 3.90 -15.11
C ALA A 77 -9.11 4.43 -13.95
N ILE A 78 -8.58 4.45 -12.73
CA ILE A 78 -9.32 4.86 -11.52
C ILE A 78 -8.82 6.17 -10.91
N TYR A 79 -7.81 6.81 -11.49
CA TYR A 79 -7.19 8.00 -10.92
C TYR A 79 -8.15 9.18 -10.91
N HIS A 80 -8.31 9.81 -9.75
CA HIS A 80 -9.01 11.06 -9.59
C HIS A 80 -8.35 11.88 -8.46
N PRO A 81 -8.18 13.21 -8.60
CA PRO A 81 -7.49 14.05 -7.62
C PRO A 81 -8.06 14.02 -6.20
N ARG A 82 -9.35 13.70 -6.05
CA ARG A 82 -10.05 13.62 -4.75
C ARG A 82 -9.74 12.37 -3.96
N ASN A 83 -9.28 11.31 -4.62
CA ASN A 83 -9.09 10.01 -4.00
C ASN A 83 -7.67 9.87 -3.44
N ARG A 84 -7.49 8.94 -2.51
CA ARG A 84 -6.18 8.52 -2.00
C ARG A 84 -5.83 7.13 -2.53
N TYR A 85 -4.56 6.90 -2.84
CA TYR A 85 -4.09 5.62 -3.35
C TYR A 85 -2.87 5.17 -2.54
N LEU A 86 -2.93 3.95 -2.01
CA LEU A 86 -1.78 3.27 -1.41
C LEU A 86 -1.49 2.02 -2.21
N ILE A 87 -0.29 1.93 -2.75
CA ILE A 87 0.13 0.83 -3.61
C ILE A 87 1.12 -0.05 -2.86
N HIS A 88 0.82 -1.33 -2.76
CA HIS A 88 1.65 -2.33 -2.10
C HIS A 88 2.05 -3.41 -3.09
N LEU A 89 3.37 -3.65 -3.21
CA LEU A 89 3.89 -4.86 -3.83
C LEU A 89 4.21 -5.90 -2.75
N SER A 90 3.98 -7.17 -3.02
CA SER A 90 4.31 -8.27 -2.11
C SER A 90 5.83 -8.39 -1.88
N PRO A 91 6.28 -8.99 -0.75
CA PRO A 91 7.69 -9.01 -0.36
C PRO A 91 8.67 -9.65 -1.36
N ASP A 92 8.17 -10.50 -2.24
CA ASP A 92 8.96 -11.09 -3.32
C ASP A 92 9.34 -10.07 -4.39
N ALA A 93 8.70 -8.91 -4.49
CA ALA A 93 9.13 -7.82 -5.37
C ALA A 93 10.35 -7.08 -4.76
N PRO A 94 11.46 -6.91 -5.51
CA PRO A 94 12.68 -6.28 -4.99
C PRO A 94 12.48 -4.78 -4.78
N ASP A 95 13.27 -4.18 -3.89
CA ASP A 95 13.23 -2.73 -3.61
C ASP A 95 13.41 -1.89 -4.88
N SER A 96 14.24 -2.35 -5.82
CA SER A 96 14.42 -1.68 -7.11
C SER A 96 13.17 -1.65 -7.97
N GLU A 97 12.26 -2.62 -7.83
CA GLU A 97 10.96 -2.61 -8.51
C GLU A 97 10.00 -1.63 -7.84
N ARG A 98 9.97 -1.56 -6.50
CA ARG A 98 9.16 -0.57 -5.77
C ARG A 98 9.56 0.86 -6.11
N SER A 99 10.86 1.15 -6.13
CA SER A 99 11.38 2.47 -6.51
C SER A 99 11.05 2.80 -7.96
N ARG A 100 11.12 1.82 -8.87
CA ARG A 100 10.71 1.99 -10.27
C ARG A 100 9.21 2.22 -10.42
N LEU A 101 8.38 1.53 -9.63
CA LEU A 101 6.94 1.73 -9.60
C LEU A 101 6.60 3.16 -9.14
N ALA A 102 7.20 3.63 -8.04
CA ALA A 102 7.02 5.01 -7.58
C ALA A 102 7.39 6.04 -8.65
N ALA A 103 8.56 5.89 -9.29
CA ALA A 103 8.98 6.76 -10.38
C ALA A 103 8.02 6.69 -11.60
N SER A 104 7.51 5.49 -11.90
CA SER A 104 6.58 5.27 -13.02
C SER A 104 5.20 5.86 -12.75
N VAL A 105 4.73 5.86 -11.51
CA VAL A 105 3.50 6.54 -11.08
C VAL A 105 3.63 8.04 -11.30
N GLU A 106 4.73 8.64 -10.85
CA GLU A 106 4.97 10.08 -11.04
C GLU A 106 5.07 10.48 -12.52
N ALA A 107 5.67 9.62 -13.35
CA ALA A 107 5.81 9.86 -14.78
C ALA A 107 4.48 9.68 -15.53
N ALA A 108 3.70 8.65 -15.20
CA ALA A 108 2.45 8.32 -15.89
C ALA A 108 1.28 9.22 -15.46
N VAL A 109 1.28 9.70 -14.22
CA VAL A 109 0.21 10.52 -13.66
C VAL A 109 0.79 11.83 -13.10
N PRO A 110 1.03 12.85 -13.96
CA PRO A 110 1.55 14.14 -13.51
C PRO A 110 0.71 14.79 -12.40
N ALA A 111 -0.61 14.58 -12.44
CA ALA A 111 -1.53 15.02 -11.40
C ALA A 111 -1.25 14.36 -10.03
N ALA A 112 -0.80 13.11 -10.00
CA ALA A 112 -0.47 12.42 -8.74
C ALA A 112 0.64 13.13 -7.97
N ARG A 113 1.63 13.70 -8.69
CA ARG A 113 2.67 14.55 -8.09
C ARG A 113 2.10 15.87 -7.58
N ALA A 114 1.20 16.50 -8.34
CA ALA A 114 0.61 17.79 -7.98
C ALA A 114 -0.31 17.69 -6.74
N PHE A 115 -1.09 16.61 -6.65
CA PHE A 115 -2.02 16.37 -5.54
C PHE A 115 -1.40 15.56 -4.40
N GLY A 116 -0.24 14.93 -4.62
CA GLY A 116 0.45 14.14 -3.59
C GLY A 116 -0.42 13.01 -3.02
N ASN A 117 -1.27 12.42 -3.86
CA ASN A 117 -2.35 11.52 -3.44
C ASN A 117 -2.11 10.04 -3.75
N VAL A 118 -0.91 9.68 -4.21
CA VAL A 118 -0.49 8.29 -4.47
C VAL A 118 0.79 7.98 -3.72
N ASP A 119 0.75 6.96 -2.85
CA ASP A 119 1.88 6.48 -2.08
C ASP A 119 2.22 5.03 -2.45
N VAL A 120 3.51 4.70 -2.49
CA VAL A 120 4.00 3.32 -2.66
C VAL A 120 4.60 2.84 -1.35
N VAL A 121 4.14 1.70 -0.84
CA VAL A 121 4.62 1.09 0.39
C VAL A 121 6.07 0.64 0.24
N GLY A 122 6.97 1.32 0.96
CA GLY A 122 8.39 1.02 0.95
C GLY A 122 8.73 -0.31 1.65
N ARG A 123 8.16 -0.57 2.83
CA ARG A 123 8.35 -1.83 3.57
C ARG A 123 7.11 -2.72 3.43
N PRO A 124 7.16 -3.81 2.66
CA PRO A 124 5.99 -4.66 2.45
C PRO A 124 5.65 -5.49 3.68
N ASP A 125 4.36 -5.61 3.95
CA ASP A 125 3.83 -6.65 4.85
C ASP A 125 4.08 -8.05 4.30
N GLN A 126 4.44 -8.98 5.20
CA GLN A 126 4.52 -10.40 4.88
C GLN A 126 3.12 -10.98 4.78
N VAL A 127 2.86 -11.75 3.72
CA VAL A 127 1.53 -12.30 3.45
C VAL A 127 1.61 -13.79 3.16
N THR A 128 0.77 -14.56 3.83
CA THR A 128 0.55 -16.00 3.63
C THR A 128 -0.86 -16.18 3.06
N ALA A 129 -0.99 -16.81 1.88
CA ALA A 129 -2.26 -16.89 1.14
C ALA A 129 -3.44 -17.51 1.91
N MET A 130 -3.17 -18.42 2.85
CA MET A 130 -4.18 -19.09 3.69
C MET A 130 -4.09 -18.68 5.17
N GLY A 131 -3.30 -17.66 5.48
CA GLY A 131 -3.10 -17.15 6.83
C GLY A 131 -3.97 -15.93 7.13
N SER A 132 -3.79 -15.36 8.32
CA SER A 132 -4.46 -14.12 8.76
C SER A 132 -3.70 -12.86 8.34
N SER A 133 -2.47 -12.98 7.86
CA SER A 133 -1.63 -11.87 7.41
C SER A 133 -2.19 -11.04 6.23
N PRO A 134 -2.96 -11.57 5.25
CA PRO A 134 -3.60 -10.71 4.25
C PRO A 134 -4.58 -9.70 4.88
N LEU A 135 -5.33 -10.14 5.90
CA LEU A 135 -6.24 -9.27 6.65
C LEU A 135 -5.44 -8.26 7.48
N ALA A 136 -4.35 -8.70 8.14
CA ALA A 136 -3.47 -7.81 8.88
C ALA A 136 -2.86 -6.71 7.98
N ALA A 137 -2.41 -7.07 6.77
CA ALA A 137 -1.90 -6.11 5.79
C ALA A 137 -2.97 -5.11 5.34
N THR A 138 -4.21 -5.57 5.13
CA THR A 138 -5.34 -4.69 4.78
C THR A 138 -5.67 -3.71 5.91
N LEU A 139 -5.71 -4.18 7.16
CA LEU A 139 -5.95 -3.33 8.33
C LEU A 139 -4.80 -2.35 8.57
N HIS A 140 -3.56 -2.78 8.35
CA HIS A 140 -2.39 -1.92 8.41
C HIS A 140 -2.46 -0.81 7.34
N ALA A 141 -2.84 -1.15 6.11
CA ALA A 141 -3.05 -0.20 5.04
C ALA A 141 -4.14 0.84 5.38
N ALA A 142 -5.28 0.40 5.90
CA ALA A 142 -6.35 1.31 6.35
C ALA A 142 -5.85 2.25 7.45
N ALA A 143 -5.13 1.73 8.46
CA ALA A 143 -4.56 2.55 9.53
C ALA A 143 -3.53 3.57 9.03
N VAL A 144 -2.68 3.18 8.07
CA VAL A 144 -1.74 4.10 7.40
C VAL A 144 -2.50 5.18 6.66
N MET A 145 -3.52 4.82 5.88
CA MET A 145 -4.35 5.78 5.14
C MET A 145 -5.03 6.79 6.07
N MET A 146 -5.67 6.33 7.15
CA MET A 146 -6.29 7.23 8.15
C MET A 146 -5.28 8.19 8.78
N ARG A 147 -4.02 7.78 8.92
CA ARG A 147 -2.95 8.60 9.49
C ARG A 147 -2.43 9.65 8.52
N ILE A 148 -2.38 9.36 7.22
CA ILE A 148 -1.91 10.29 6.18
C ILE A 148 -3.02 11.24 5.72
N ASP A 149 -4.26 10.75 5.62
CA ASP A 149 -5.42 11.50 5.17
C ASP A 149 -6.70 10.78 5.63
N GLY A 150 -7.49 11.42 6.50
CA GLY A 150 -8.76 10.88 7.00
C GLY A 150 -10.00 11.45 6.32
N GLY A 151 -9.84 12.20 5.20
CA GLY A 151 -10.96 12.90 4.55
C GLY A 151 -11.79 12.06 3.57
N TRP A 152 -11.41 10.79 3.34
CA TRP A 152 -12.11 9.89 2.42
C TRP A 152 -13.34 9.25 3.07
N ASP A 153 -14.33 8.91 2.24
CA ASP A 153 -15.61 8.38 2.68
C ASP A 153 -15.63 6.84 2.64
N TRP A 154 -14.92 6.25 1.67
CA TRP A 154 -14.87 4.80 1.52
C TRP A 154 -13.47 4.23 1.27
N PHE A 155 -13.13 3.14 1.96
CA PHE A 155 -11.92 2.35 1.73
C PHE A 155 -12.22 1.18 0.79
N VAL A 156 -11.44 1.07 -0.29
CA VAL A 156 -11.62 0.08 -1.35
C VAL A 156 -10.33 -0.71 -1.55
N THR A 157 -10.40 -2.02 -1.41
CA THR A 157 -9.26 -2.90 -1.69
C THR A 157 -9.28 -3.33 -3.15
N LEU A 158 -8.14 -3.28 -3.84
CA LEU A 158 -7.96 -3.71 -5.23
C LEU A 158 -6.69 -4.57 -5.35
N SER A 159 -6.65 -5.45 -6.34
CA SER A 159 -5.44 -6.17 -6.76
C SER A 159 -5.06 -5.77 -8.19
N ALA A 160 -3.81 -6.05 -8.58
CA ALA A 160 -3.33 -5.83 -9.94
C ALA A 160 -4.09 -6.64 -11.03
N LYS A 161 -4.95 -7.58 -10.62
CA LYS A 161 -5.80 -8.37 -11.52
C LYS A 161 -7.16 -7.72 -11.76
N ASP A 162 -7.56 -6.76 -10.94
CA ASP A 162 -8.84 -6.09 -11.06
C ASP A 162 -8.81 -5.00 -12.13
N TYR A 163 -10.00 -4.66 -12.64
CA TYR A 163 -10.17 -3.56 -13.57
C TYR A 163 -11.59 -2.98 -13.47
N PRO A 164 -11.74 -1.64 -13.46
CA PRO A 164 -13.05 -1.03 -13.34
C PRO A 164 -13.91 -1.31 -14.57
N LEU A 165 -15.20 -1.54 -14.35
CA LEU A 165 -16.23 -1.64 -15.40
C LEU A 165 -16.99 -0.33 -15.61
N VAL A 166 -16.82 0.63 -14.70
CA VAL A 166 -17.43 1.96 -14.74
C VAL A 166 -16.31 3.00 -14.63
N THR A 167 -16.53 4.21 -15.14
CA THR A 167 -15.54 5.28 -14.99
C THR A 167 -15.49 5.76 -13.54
N GLN A 168 -14.37 6.37 -13.15
CA GLN A 168 -14.22 6.92 -11.80
C GLN A 168 -15.23 8.04 -11.53
N ASP A 169 -15.56 8.85 -12.53
CA ASP A 169 -16.53 9.94 -12.41
C ASP A 169 -17.96 9.41 -12.24
N ASP A 170 -18.33 8.36 -12.99
CA ASP A 170 -19.63 7.70 -12.83
C ASP A 170 -19.77 7.07 -11.44
N LEU A 171 -18.69 6.45 -10.93
CA LEU A 171 -18.67 5.89 -9.58
C LEU A 171 -18.90 6.98 -8.52
N ILE A 172 -18.19 8.11 -8.62
CA ILE A 172 -18.37 9.26 -7.73
C ILE A 172 -19.80 9.81 -7.83
N HIS A 173 -20.35 9.91 -9.04
CA HIS A 173 -21.71 10.38 -9.27
C HIS A 173 -22.74 9.48 -8.59
N VAL A 174 -22.68 8.16 -8.80
CA VAL A 174 -23.61 7.21 -8.18
C VAL A 174 -23.49 7.25 -6.66
N PHE A 175 -22.26 7.19 -6.13
CA PHE A 175 -22.01 7.19 -4.69
C PHE A 175 -22.34 8.53 -4.01
N SER A 176 -22.52 9.62 -4.77
CA SER A 176 -23.03 10.88 -4.19
C SER A 176 -24.46 10.77 -3.66
N SER A 177 -25.25 9.80 -4.16
CA SER A 177 -26.61 9.51 -3.71
C SER A 177 -26.68 8.45 -2.61
N VAL A 178 -25.55 7.80 -2.31
CA VAL A 178 -25.46 6.70 -1.36
C VAL A 178 -25.15 7.24 0.04
N PRO A 179 -25.88 6.82 1.09
CA PRO A 179 -25.53 7.15 2.46
C PRO A 179 -24.11 6.68 2.81
N ARG A 180 -23.30 7.59 3.36
CA ARG A 180 -21.86 7.35 3.60
C ARG A 180 -21.57 6.39 4.74
N ASP A 181 -22.56 6.09 5.57
CA ASP A 181 -22.52 5.14 6.69
C ASP A 181 -22.75 3.68 6.26
N LEU A 182 -22.89 3.42 4.95
CA LEU A 182 -23.08 2.08 4.41
C LEU A 182 -21.78 1.42 3.94
N ASN A 183 -21.72 0.11 4.18
CA ASN A 183 -20.65 -0.78 3.74
C ASN A 183 -21.17 -1.74 2.67
N PHE A 184 -20.38 -1.99 1.63
CA PHE A 184 -20.72 -2.92 0.55
C PHE A 184 -19.83 -4.16 0.62
N ILE A 185 -20.40 -5.23 1.18
CA ILE A 185 -19.71 -6.49 1.45
C ILE A 185 -20.63 -7.64 1.04
N ASP A 186 -20.21 -8.45 0.08
CA ASP A 186 -20.90 -9.70 -0.24
C ASP A 186 -20.68 -10.73 0.89
N HIS A 187 -21.77 -11.26 1.43
CA HIS A 187 -21.72 -12.18 2.57
C HIS A 187 -22.93 -13.11 2.63
N THR A 188 -22.71 -14.30 3.18
CA THR A 188 -23.75 -15.25 3.56
C THR A 188 -23.45 -15.85 4.92
N SER A 189 -24.50 -16.10 5.71
CA SER A 189 -24.39 -16.84 6.97
C SER A 189 -24.59 -18.34 6.81
N ASP A 190 -24.86 -18.82 5.59
CA ASP A 190 -24.91 -20.25 5.30
C ASP A 190 -23.49 -20.78 5.09
N LEU A 191 -22.93 -21.36 6.14
CA LEU A 191 -21.56 -21.85 6.15
C LEU A 191 -21.44 -23.23 5.49
N GLY A 192 -22.45 -24.10 5.68
CA GLY A 192 -22.39 -25.51 5.31
C GLY A 192 -21.06 -26.17 5.71
N TRP A 193 -20.39 -26.81 4.75
CA TRP A 193 -19.09 -27.46 4.97
C TRP A 193 -17.97 -26.52 5.42
N LYS A 194 -18.10 -25.20 5.20
CA LYS A 194 -17.05 -24.22 5.54
C LYS A 194 -16.88 -24.06 7.05
N GLU A 195 -17.89 -24.36 7.86
CA GLU A 195 -17.77 -24.24 9.33
C GLU A 195 -16.63 -25.15 9.85
N GLY A 196 -16.67 -26.43 9.47
CA GLY A 196 -15.64 -27.41 9.87
C GLY A 196 -14.26 -27.18 9.25
N GLN A 197 -14.19 -26.43 8.14
CA GLN A 197 -12.94 -26.19 7.40
C GLN A 197 -12.33 -24.80 7.60
N ARG A 198 -13.11 -23.80 8.03
CA ARG A 198 -12.67 -22.40 8.14
C ARG A 198 -12.90 -21.78 9.51
N VAL A 199 -13.85 -22.29 10.31
CA VAL A 199 -14.16 -21.73 11.63
C VAL A 199 -13.49 -22.52 12.74
N GLN A 200 -13.62 -23.85 12.69
CA GLN A 200 -13.12 -24.77 13.72
C GLN A 200 -11.60 -25.03 13.67
N PRO A 201 -10.92 -25.01 12.51
CA PRO A 201 -9.47 -25.15 12.47
C PRO A 201 -8.75 -23.97 13.14
N VAL A 202 -7.64 -24.27 13.80
CA VAL A 202 -6.72 -23.24 14.34
C VAL A 202 -5.53 -23.14 13.41
N ILE A 203 -5.34 -21.97 12.81
CA ILE A 203 -4.25 -21.67 11.89
C ILE A 203 -3.28 -20.72 12.57
N VAL A 204 -2.00 -21.08 12.57
CA VAL A 204 -0.90 -20.24 13.02
C VAL A 204 -0.20 -19.69 11.78
N ASP A 205 -0.36 -18.39 11.55
CA ASP A 205 0.29 -17.72 10.44
C ASP A 205 1.67 -17.19 10.86
N ALA A 206 2.72 -17.81 10.33
CA ALA A 206 4.09 -17.41 10.65
C ALA A 206 4.43 -16.00 10.15
N ALA A 207 3.74 -15.49 9.12
CA ALA A 207 4.02 -14.17 8.57
C ALA A 207 3.76 -13.02 9.56
N ILE A 208 2.94 -13.26 10.60
CA ILE A 208 2.61 -12.26 11.62
C ILE A 208 3.75 -12.08 12.64
N TYR A 209 4.49 -13.14 12.98
CA TYR A 209 5.47 -13.11 14.08
C TYR A 209 6.89 -13.54 13.68
N LEU A 210 7.08 -14.12 12.50
CA LEU A 210 8.36 -14.53 11.94
C LEU A 210 8.58 -13.85 10.59
N ALA A 211 9.32 -12.74 10.60
CA ALA A 211 9.75 -12.07 9.38
C ALA A 211 10.50 -13.07 8.48
N LYS A 212 10.05 -13.21 7.22
CA LYS A 212 10.56 -14.11 6.15
C LYS A 212 9.96 -15.53 6.08
N ARG A 213 8.93 -15.86 6.86
CA ARG A 213 8.23 -17.15 6.71
C ARG A 213 6.79 -16.93 6.22
N SER A 214 6.51 -17.32 4.98
CA SER A 214 5.17 -17.27 4.36
C SER A 214 4.42 -18.60 4.46
N SER A 215 4.79 -19.45 5.42
CA SER A 215 4.12 -20.72 5.70
C SER A 215 3.11 -20.54 6.82
N TYR A 216 1.96 -21.20 6.70
CA TYR A 216 1.04 -21.36 7.83
C TYR A 216 1.14 -22.80 8.37
N PHE A 217 0.81 -22.96 9.65
CA PHE A 217 0.69 -24.25 10.30
C PHE A 217 -0.73 -24.43 10.80
N GLN A 218 -1.34 -25.57 10.51
CA GLN A 218 -2.62 -25.95 11.07
C GLN A 218 -2.38 -26.79 12.32
N ALA A 219 -2.98 -26.37 13.45
CA ALA A 219 -2.89 -27.14 14.68
C ALA A 219 -3.65 -28.46 14.54
N THR A 220 -3.16 -29.50 15.21
CA THR A 220 -3.83 -30.81 15.26
C THR A 220 -5.19 -30.72 15.97
N GLN A 221 -5.29 -29.86 16.99
CA GLN A 221 -6.54 -29.63 17.71
C GLN A 221 -7.41 -28.59 16.98
N LYS A 222 -8.73 -28.79 17.07
CA LYS A 222 -9.75 -27.85 16.59
C LYS A 222 -10.42 -27.16 17.77
N ARG A 223 -10.96 -25.97 17.53
CA ARG A 223 -11.84 -25.28 18.47
C ARG A 223 -13.31 -25.53 18.12
N LYS A 224 -14.19 -25.39 19.11
CA LYS A 224 -15.64 -25.30 18.88
C LYS A 224 -15.98 -23.97 18.21
N THR A 225 -17.05 -23.95 17.45
CA THR A 225 -17.60 -22.72 16.87
C THR A 225 -18.08 -21.80 18.00
N PRO A 226 -17.59 -20.55 18.10
CA PRO A 226 -18.11 -19.57 19.07
C PRO A 226 -19.60 -19.31 18.90
N GLU A 227 -20.33 -19.22 20.02
CA GLU A 227 -21.79 -18.94 20.04
C GLU A 227 -22.12 -17.47 20.30
N ALA A 228 -21.14 -16.65 20.70
CA ALA A 228 -21.33 -15.24 21.04
C ALA A 228 -21.61 -14.34 19.83
N PHE A 229 -21.35 -14.82 18.61
CA PHE A 229 -21.55 -14.07 17.37
C PHE A 229 -21.81 -15.02 16.20
N LYS A 230 -22.45 -14.50 15.15
CA LYS A 230 -22.72 -15.25 13.92
C LYS A 230 -21.55 -15.13 12.96
N PHE A 231 -21.15 -16.24 12.35
CA PHE A 231 -20.17 -16.22 11.27
C PHE A 231 -20.84 -15.92 9.94
N PHE A 232 -20.14 -15.12 9.15
CA PHE A 232 -20.47 -14.87 7.76
C PHE A 232 -19.25 -15.23 6.91
N THR A 233 -19.51 -15.71 5.69
CA THR A 233 -18.49 -15.94 4.67
C THR A 233 -18.87 -15.15 3.43
N GLY A 234 -17.88 -14.58 2.76
CA GLY A 234 -18.06 -13.85 1.51
C GLY A 234 -16.98 -14.21 0.51
N ILE A 235 -17.03 -13.57 -0.64
CA ILE A 235 -15.94 -13.60 -1.59
C ILE A 235 -14.91 -12.54 -1.16
N LEU A 236 -13.65 -12.97 -0.98
CA LEU A 236 -12.51 -12.05 -0.94
C LEU A 236 -12.19 -11.64 -2.39
N THR A 237 -13.13 -11.00 -3.05
CA THR A 237 -12.81 -10.18 -4.22
C THR A 237 -12.42 -8.83 -3.69
N SER A 238 -11.36 -8.29 -4.27
CA SER A 238 -10.80 -6.97 -4.06
C SER A 238 -11.82 -5.90 -4.49
N SER A 239 -12.92 -5.77 -3.75
CA SER A 239 -13.99 -4.78 -3.97
C SER A 239 -14.83 -4.62 -2.71
N LEU A 240 -14.20 -4.68 -1.54
CA LEU A 240 -14.87 -4.35 -0.28
C LEU A 240 -14.85 -2.84 -0.14
N ILE A 241 -16.02 -2.22 -0.01
CA ILE A 241 -16.17 -0.78 0.15
C ILE A 241 -16.59 -0.54 1.60
N TYR A 242 -15.66 -0.06 2.42
CA TYR A 242 -15.91 0.21 3.84
C TYR A 242 -16.13 1.69 4.08
N SER A 243 -17.21 2.06 4.76
CA SER A 243 -17.42 3.44 5.23
C SER A 243 -16.41 3.77 6.34
N CYS A 244 -15.82 4.96 6.31
CA CYS A 244 -14.99 5.47 7.42
C CYS A 244 -15.83 6.05 8.57
#